data_AF-A0A3D3DRH4-F1
#
_entry.id   AF-A0A3D3DRH4-F1
#
_cell.length_a   1.000
_cell.length_b   1.000
_cell.length_c   1.000
_cell.angle_alpha   90.00
_cell.angle_beta   90.00
_cell.angle_gamma   90.00
#
_symmetry.space_group_name_H-M   'P 1'
#
loop_
_entity.id
_entity.type
_entity.pdbx_description
1 polymer ?
#
loop_
_entity_poly.entity_id
_entity_poly.type
_entity_poly.pdbx_seq_one_letter_code
_entity_poly.pdbx_strand_id
1 'polypeptide(L)'
;MIDEILKDARIRMQKSTESVATEFSRIRTGRASTALLDHLQVEYYGNPVPIAQAATVSVGDARTLVIQAWEKNMTPAIEKAVIESDLGLNPVTAG
;
A
#
# COMPACT_ATOMS: atom_id res chain seq x y z
N MET A 1 2.86 37.07 19.10
CA MET A 1 3.44 37.25 17.74
C MET A 1 4.63 36.34 17.48
N ILE A 2 5.71 36.34 18.27
CA ILE A 2 6.86 35.42 18.04
C ILE A 2 6.47 33.94 18.26
N ASP A 3 5.73 33.63 19.31
CA ASP A 3 5.33 32.25 19.61
C ASP A 3 4.39 31.64 18.55
N GLU A 4 3.55 32.47 17.92
CA GLU A 4 2.69 32.02 16.82
C GLU A 4 3.49 31.69 15.57
N ILE A 5 4.50 32.49 15.24
CA ILE A 5 5.42 32.23 14.13
C ILE A 5 6.22 30.93 14.40
N LEU A 6 6.70 30.73 15.63
CA LEU A 6 7.40 29.50 16.02
C LEU A 6 6.48 28.26 15.94
N LYS A 7 5.21 28.41 16.35
CA LYS A 7 4.21 27.33 16.25
C LYS A 7 3.90 26.99 14.80
N ASP A 8 3.67 27.99 13.94
CA ASP A 8 3.41 27.77 12.51
C ASP A 8 4.61 27.11 11.81
N ALA A 9 5.83 27.60 12.10
CA ALA A 9 7.06 27.00 11.59
C ALA A 9 7.19 25.53 11.99
N ARG A 10 6.90 25.18 13.25
CA ARG A 10 6.92 23.79 13.72
C ARG A 10 5.90 22.92 13.01
N ILE A 11 4.67 23.41 12.82
CA ILE A 11 3.63 22.67 12.08
C ILE A 11 4.07 22.39 10.65
N ARG A 12 4.63 23.40 9.98
CA ARG A 12 5.12 23.26 8.60
C ARG A 12 6.28 22.28 8.50
N MET A 13 7.25 22.36 9.41
CA MET A 13 8.38 21.41 9.46
C MET A 13 7.89 19.99 9.69
N GLN A 14 6.98 19.79 10.64
CA GLN A 14 6.38 18.47 10.93
C GLN A 14 5.69 17.90 9.70
N LYS A 15 4.87 18.71 9.01
CA LYS A 15 4.20 18.30 7.77
C LYS A 15 5.18 17.92 6.66
N SER A 16 6.29 18.66 6.53
CA SER A 16 7.35 18.31 5.58
C SER A 16 7.99 16.97 5.92
N THR A 17 8.30 16.70 7.19
CA THR A 17 8.87 15.41 7.60
C THR A 17 7.91 14.23 7.39
N GLU A 18 6.62 14.43 7.66
CA GLU A 18 5.57 13.42 7.41
C GLU A 18 5.41 13.13 5.92
N SER A 19 5.48 14.16 5.08
CA SER A 19 5.41 14.00 3.62
C SER A 19 6.60 13.19 3.12
N VAL A 20 7.81 13.48 3.60
CA VAL A 20 9.03 12.72 3.24
C VAL A 20 8.94 11.27 3.70
N ALA A 21 8.47 11.02 4.92
CA ALA A 21 8.29 9.65 5.43
C ALA A 21 7.28 8.86 4.58
N THR A 22 6.19 9.50 4.15
CA THR A 22 5.16 8.90 3.29
C THR A 22 5.70 8.59 1.89
N GLU A 23 6.56 9.45 1.33
CA GLU A 23 7.20 9.13 0.05
C GLU A 23 8.21 7.99 0.19
N PHE A 24 8.98 7.94 1.28
CA PHE A 24 9.92 6.84 1.53
C PHE A 24 9.24 5.49 1.74
N SER A 25 8.05 5.45 2.35
CA SER A 25 7.31 4.19 2.50
C SER A 25 6.86 3.60 1.16
N ARG A 26 6.79 4.41 0.09
CA ARG A 26 6.46 3.98 -1.27
C ARG A 26 7.66 3.46 -2.05
N ILE A 27 8.87 3.79 -1.62
CA ILE A 27 10.09 3.37 -2.33
C ILE A 27 10.36 1.88 -2.06
N ARG A 28 10.58 1.13 -3.14
CA ARG A 28 11.00 -0.28 -3.06
C ARG A 28 12.41 -0.37 -2.47
N THR A 29 12.50 -0.86 -1.24
CA THR A 29 13.78 -1.09 -0.54
C THR A 29 14.30 -2.53 -0.69
N GLY A 30 13.64 -3.35 -1.53
CA GLY A 30 13.99 -4.76 -1.74
C GLY A 30 13.56 -5.71 -0.60
N ARG A 31 12.96 -5.15 0.47
CA ARG A 31 12.26 -5.90 1.52
C ARG A 31 10.75 -5.85 1.27
N ALA A 32 10.05 -6.93 1.62
CA ALA A 32 8.60 -6.97 1.59
C ALA A 32 8.03 -5.95 2.58
N SER A 33 7.17 -5.06 2.07
CA SER A 33 6.45 -4.05 2.83
C SER A 33 5.02 -3.99 2.31
N THR A 34 4.04 -3.97 3.22
CA THR A 34 2.61 -3.86 2.89
C THR A 34 2.29 -2.53 2.21
N ALA A 35 3.03 -1.46 2.53
CA ALA A 35 2.81 -0.13 2.00
C ALA A 35 2.97 -0.03 0.46
N LEU A 36 3.63 -1.01 -0.16
CA LEU A 36 3.75 -1.09 -1.63
C LEU A 36 2.41 -1.39 -2.32
N LEU A 37 1.49 -2.06 -1.62
CA LEU A 37 0.20 -2.46 -2.16
C LEU A 37 -0.93 -1.46 -1.82
N ASP A 38 -0.67 -0.44 -1.01
CA ASP A 38 -1.70 0.52 -0.57
C ASP A 38 -2.35 1.31 -1.72
N HIS A 39 -1.61 1.53 -2.80
CA HIS A 39 -2.12 2.22 -4.01
C HIS A 39 -2.84 1.29 -4.99
N LEU A 40 -2.79 -0.02 -4.75
CA LEU A 40 -3.37 -0.99 -5.65
C LEU A 40 -4.90 -0.96 -5.53
N GLN A 41 -5.55 -0.70 -6.66
CA GLN A 41 -7.00 -0.79 -6.78
C GLN A 41 -7.38 -2.15 -7.37
N VAL A 42 -8.37 -2.78 -6.75
CA VAL A 42 -8.95 -4.05 -7.18
C VAL A 42 -10.39 -3.78 -7.59
N GLU A 43 -10.82 -4.39 -8.69
CA GLU A 43 -12.20 -4.28 -9.15
C GLU A 43 -13.12 -5.16 -8.28
N TYR A 44 -13.91 -4.54 -7.42
CA TYR A 44 -14.87 -5.20 -6.54
C TYR A 44 -16.29 -4.91 -7.04
N TYR A 45 -16.92 -5.94 -7.64
CA TYR A 45 -18.25 -5.86 -8.25
C TYR A 45 -18.42 -4.67 -9.23
N GLY A 46 -17.41 -4.43 -10.08
CA GLY A 46 -17.43 -3.39 -11.12
C GLY A 46 -17.01 -1.99 -10.66
N ASN A 47 -16.64 -1.82 -9.38
CA ASN A 47 -16.08 -0.57 -8.87
C ASN A 47 -14.63 -0.77 -8.41
N PRO A 48 -13.71 0.15 -8.72
CA PRO A 48 -12.35 0.09 -8.20
C PRO A 48 -12.34 0.45 -6.70
N VAL A 49 -11.89 -0.48 -5.87
CA VAL A 49 -11.71 -0.28 -4.43
C VAL A 49 -10.24 -0.53 -4.05
N PRO A 50 -9.70 0.12 -3.01
CA PRO A 50 -8.37 -0.22 -2.50
C PRO A 50 -8.27 -1.69 -2.09
N ILE A 51 -7.13 -2.34 -2.36
CA ILE A 51 -6.94 -3.76 -2.01
C ILE A 51 -7.20 -4.07 -0.53
N ALA A 52 -6.92 -3.12 0.36
CA ALA A 52 -7.17 -3.25 1.80
C ALA A 52 -8.65 -3.48 2.16
N GLN A 53 -9.58 -3.13 1.26
CA GLN A 53 -11.02 -3.38 1.44
C GLN A 53 -11.48 -4.74 0.91
N ALA A 54 -10.69 -5.39 0.06
CA ALA A 54 -11.02 -6.70 -0.52
C ALA A 54 -10.19 -7.85 0.08
N ALA A 55 -9.05 -7.53 0.69
CA ALA A 55 -8.11 -8.50 1.22
C ALA A 55 -7.30 -7.96 2.41
N THR A 56 -6.82 -8.88 3.25
CA THR A 56 -5.83 -8.60 4.28
C THR A 56 -4.43 -8.85 3.72
N VAL A 57 -3.56 -7.84 3.78
CA VAL A 57 -2.18 -7.92 3.32
C VAL A 57 -1.26 -8.02 4.54
N SER A 58 -0.36 -9.01 4.54
CA SER A 58 0.64 -9.21 5.57
C SER A 58 2.01 -9.52 4.97
N VAL A 59 3.06 -9.28 5.76
CA VAL A 59 4.43 -9.66 5.40
C VAL A 59 4.64 -11.10 5.86
N GLY A 60 4.86 -12.03 4.92
CA GLY A 60 5.15 -13.42 5.25
C GLY A 60 6.64 -13.62 5.55
N ASP A 61 7.50 -13.29 4.59
CA ASP A 61 8.96 -13.34 4.72
C ASP A 61 9.58 -12.08 4.09
N ALA A 62 10.89 -11.87 4.25
CA ALA A 62 11.63 -10.70 3.79
C ALA A 62 11.44 -10.36 2.30
N ARG A 63 10.99 -11.30 1.47
CA ARG A 63 10.74 -11.13 0.03
C ARG A 63 9.33 -11.53 -0.42
N THR A 64 8.45 -11.92 0.50
CA THR A 64 7.13 -12.48 0.17
C THR A 64 6.03 -11.74 0.93
N LEU A 65 5.08 -11.20 0.17
CA LEU A 65 3.83 -10.64 0.70
C LEU A 65 2.74 -11.71 0.60
N VAL A 66 1.93 -11.79 1.65
CA VAL A 66 0.78 -12.70 1.72
C VAL A 66 -0.48 -11.84 1.61
N ILE A 67 -1.32 -12.14 0.63
CA ILE A 67 -2.59 -11.46 0.41
C ILE A 67 -3.70 -12.48 0.65
N GLN A 68 -4.52 -12.24 1.66
CA GLN A 68 -5.66 -13.10 2.02
C GLN A 68 -6.95 -12.40 1.61
N ALA A 69 -7.53 -12.83 0.49
CA ALA A 69 -8.83 -12.35 0.04
C ALA A 69 -9.93 -12.78 1.02
N TRP A 70 -10.86 -11.88 1.33
CA TRP A 70 -12.00 -12.23 2.19
C TRP A 70 -13.02 -13.12 1.46
N GLU A 71 -13.11 -12.97 0.14
CA GLU A 71 -13.97 -13.76 -0.74
C GLU A 71 -13.13 -14.52 -1.76
N LYS A 72 -13.35 -15.84 -1.88
CA LYS A 72 -12.63 -16.69 -2.86
C LYS A 72 -12.83 -16.25 -4.31
N ASN A 73 -13.99 -15.68 -4.62
CA ASN A 73 -14.32 -15.20 -5.96
C ASN A 73 -13.48 -13.96 -6.36
N MET A 74 -12.89 -13.27 -5.38
CA MET A 74 -12.08 -12.07 -5.60
C MET A 74 -10.60 -12.38 -5.88
N THR A 75 -10.13 -13.60 -5.63
CA THR A 75 -8.73 -13.98 -5.85
C THR A 75 -8.26 -13.69 -7.29
N PRO A 76 -9.00 -14.04 -8.36
CA PRO A 76 -8.57 -13.74 -9.73
C PRO A 76 -8.52 -12.23 -10.04
N ALA A 77 -9.43 -11.45 -9.46
CA ALA A 77 -9.46 -10.00 -9.65
C ALA A 77 -8.26 -9.33 -8.95
N ILE A 78 -7.89 -9.80 -7.77
CA ILE A 78 -6.70 -9.35 -7.03
C ILE A 78 -5.43 -9.72 -7.79
N GLU A 79 -5.31 -10.95 -8.28
CA GLU A 79 -4.14 -11.38 -9.07
C GLU A 79 -3.96 -10.55 -10.33
N LYS A 80 -5.05 -10.31 -11.07
CA LYS A 80 -5.03 -9.46 -12.25
C LYS A 80 -4.57 -8.05 -11.90
N ALA A 81 -5.10 -7.45 -10.83
CA ALA A 81 -4.68 -6.14 -10.37
C ALA A 81 -3.17 -6.11 -10.02
N VAL A 82 -2.65 -7.12 -9.32
CA VAL A 82 -1.21 -7.20 -8.98
C VAL A 82 -0.34 -7.33 -10.23
N ILE A 83 -0.75 -8.10 -11.24
CA ILE A 83 0.00 -8.26 -12.50
C ILE A 83 -0.04 -6.98 -13.33
N GLU A 84 -1.20 -6.32 -13.40
CA GLU A 84 -1.37 -5.03 -14.09
C GLU A 84 -0.67 -3.88 -13.35
N SER A 85 -0.34 -4.08 -12.07
CA SER A 85 0.44 -3.10 -11.34
C SER A 85 1.89 -3.05 -11.86
N ASP A 86 2.42 -1.83 -12.01
CA ASP A 86 3.85 -1.59 -12.34
C ASP A 86 4.81 -2.05 -11.23
N LEU A 87 4.34 -2.83 -10.26
CA LEU A 87 5.16 -3.40 -9.20
C LEU A 87 5.97 -4.61 -9.67
N GLY A 88 5.66 -5.22 -10.82
CA GLY A 88 6.44 -6.37 -11.33
C GLY A 88 6.53 -7.52 -10.32
N LEU A 89 5.47 -7.71 -9.54
CA LEU A 89 5.30 -8.81 -8.61
C LEU A 89 4.61 -9.95 -9.35
N ASN A 90 5.07 -11.19 -9.12
CA ASN A 90 4.42 -12.37 -9.66
C ASN A 90 3.60 -13.01 -8.54
N PRO A 91 2.26 -12.94 -8.59
CA PRO A 91 1.43 -13.61 -7.60
C PRO A 91 1.51 -15.13 -7.77
N VAL A 92 1.49 -15.85 -6.65
CA VAL A 92 1.36 -17.31 -6.62
C VAL A 92 0.18 -17.64 -5.74
N THR A 93 -0.86 -18.20 -6.33
CA THR A 93 -2.06 -18.65 -5.63
C THR A 93 -1.76 -19.92 -4.85
N ALA A 94 -1.99 -19.89 -3.54
CA ALA A 94 -1.94 -21.07 -2.69
C ALA A 94 -3.31 -21.24 -2.03
N GLY A 95 -4.26 -21.81 -2.77
CA GLY A 95 -5.60 -22.18 -2.27
C GLY A 95 -6.77 -21.50 -2.98
#